data_AF-A0A5C3LM93-F1
#
_entry.id   AF-A0A5C3LM93-F1
#
_cell.length_a   1.000
_cell.length_b   1.000
_cell.length_c   1.000
_cell.angle_alpha   90.00
_cell.angle_beta   90.00
_cell.angle_gamma   90.00
#
_symmetry.space_group_name_H-M   'P 1'
#
loop_
_entity.id
_entity.type
_entity.pdbx_description
1 polymer ?
#
loop_
_entity_poly.entity_id
_entity_poly.type
_entity_poly.pdbx_seq_one_letter_code
_entity_poly.pdbx_strand_id
1 'polypeptide(L)'
;MQIYTFPRRSTFIYTGPPSRIGINTLPIEILGEIFTHCVPLRRAVASPDIAPLLLCHVCSHWRTVAFATPHLWSTLSIADIKRPWPNAALLSL
;
A
#
# COMPACT_ATOMS: atom_id res chain seq x y z
N MET A 1 -57.60 14.77 18.87
CA MET A 1 -56.59 15.77 19.29
C MET A 1 -55.26 15.05 19.43
N GLN A 2 -54.53 14.96 18.32
CA GLN A 2 -53.27 15.69 18.06
C GLN A 2 -52.12 15.19 18.94
N ILE A 3 -50.93 14.81 18.48
CA ILE A 3 -50.28 14.67 17.16
C ILE A 3 -48.91 14.05 17.53
N TYR A 4 -48.53 12.92 16.94
CA TYR A 4 -47.14 12.48 17.02
C TYR A 4 -46.31 13.43 16.16
N THR A 5 -45.47 14.22 16.81
CA THR A 5 -44.61 15.22 16.17
C THR A 5 -43.54 14.51 15.34
N PHE A 6 -43.50 14.84 14.04
CA PHE A 6 -42.51 14.40 13.08
C PHE A 6 -41.07 14.71 13.52
N PRO A 7 -40.14 13.73 13.58
CA PRO A 7 -38.73 14.01 13.34
C PRO A 7 -38.55 14.27 11.84
N ARG A 8 -38.49 15.56 11.50
CA ARG A 8 -38.25 16.11 10.16
C ARG A 8 -36.78 15.93 9.77
N ARG A 9 -36.30 14.70 9.58
CA ARG A 9 -35.08 14.43 8.79
C ARG A 9 -35.11 13.04 8.18
N SER A 10 -35.54 13.02 6.93
CA SER A 10 -35.30 12.03 5.88
C SER A 10 -34.84 10.65 6.33
N THR A 11 -35.80 9.73 6.34
CA THR A 11 -35.58 8.31 6.16
C THR A 11 -34.76 8.07 4.89
N PHE A 12 -33.45 7.96 5.05
CA PHE A 12 -32.63 7.20 4.10
C PHE A 12 -32.12 5.96 4.82
N ILE A 13 -33.03 5.02 5.05
CA ILE A 13 -32.62 3.67 5.40
C ILE A 13 -32.19 3.01 4.09
N TYR A 14 -30.93 3.17 3.69
CA TYR A 14 -30.31 2.24 2.74
C TYR A 14 -30.11 0.91 3.49
N THR A 15 -31.16 0.07 3.60
CA THR A 15 -30.98 -1.35 3.92
C THR A 15 -30.53 -2.09 2.67
N GLY A 16 -29.37 -1.75 2.13
CA GLY A 16 -28.60 -2.67 1.29
C GLY A 16 -27.72 -3.54 2.19
N PRO A 17 -27.30 -4.75 1.76
CA PRO A 17 -26.20 -5.45 2.44
C PRO A 17 -25.04 -4.46 2.59
N PRO A 18 -24.30 -4.46 3.72
CA PRO A 18 -23.25 -3.47 3.95
C PRO A 18 -22.34 -3.46 2.72
N SER A 19 -22.39 -2.36 1.98
CA SER A 19 -21.53 -2.13 0.83
C SER A 19 -20.12 -2.11 1.38
N ARG A 20 -19.43 -3.24 1.30
CA ARG A 20 -18.03 -3.36 1.70
C ARG A 20 -17.20 -2.63 0.65
N ILE A 21 -17.17 -1.30 0.75
CA ILE A 21 -16.28 -0.45 -0.03
C ILE A 21 -14.90 -0.68 0.56
N GLY A 22 -14.19 -1.63 -0.03
CA GLY A 22 -12.82 -1.93 0.32
C GLY A 22 -11.87 -1.17 -0.60
N ILE A 23 -10.70 -0.82 -0.11
CA ILE A 23 -9.67 -0.19 -0.95
C ILE A 23 -9.31 -1.02 -2.20
N ASN A 24 -9.48 -2.35 -2.13
CA ASN A 24 -9.25 -3.28 -3.23
C ASN A 24 -10.34 -3.26 -4.32
N THR A 25 -11.42 -2.51 -4.14
CA THR A 25 -12.46 -2.34 -5.17
C THR A 25 -12.20 -1.14 -6.07
N LEU A 26 -11.18 -0.32 -5.76
CA LEU A 26 -10.76 0.78 -6.60
C LEU A 26 -10.13 0.26 -7.90
N PRO A 27 -10.26 0.99 -9.02
CA PRO A 27 -9.49 0.69 -10.23
C PRO A 27 -7.99 0.68 -9.97
N ILE A 28 -7.26 -0.14 -10.73
CA ILE A 28 -5.81 -0.34 -10.51
C ILE A 28 -5.02 0.94 -10.74
N GLU A 29 -5.51 1.84 -11.59
CA GLU A 29 -4.90 3.12 -11.93
C GLU A 29 -4.93 4.06 -10.72
N ILE A 30 -6.07 4.09 -10.01
CA ILE A 30 -6.24 4.89 -8.80
C ILE A 30 -5.41 4.30 -7.66
N LEU A 31 -5.40 2.97 -7.53
CA LEU A 31 -4.58 2.31 -6.52
C LEU A 31 -3.08 2.53 -6.77
N GLY A 32 -2.65 2.47 -8.03
CA GLY A 32 -1.28 2.76 -8.45
C GLY A 32 -0.89 4.20 -8.17
N GLU A 33 -1.76 5.18 -8.42
CA GLU A 33 -1.51 6.59 -8.09
C GLU A 33 -1.44 6.83 -6.58
N ILE A 34 -2.27 6.16 -5.78
CA ILE A 34 -2.12 6.20 -4.32
C ILE A 34 -0.73 5.68 -3.92
N PHE A 35 -0.28 4.59 -4.54
CA PHE A 35 1.02 4.00 -4.24
C PHE A 35 2.17 4.94 -4.57
N THR A 36 2.11 5.73 -5.66
CA THR A 36 3.18 6.67 -6.02
C THR A 36 3.37 7.74 -4.94
N HIS A 37 2.30 8.13 -4.27
CA HIS A 37 2.34 9.05 -3.12
C HIS A 37 2.80 8.42 -1.81
N CYS A 38 2.82 7.08 -1.70
CA CYS A 38 3.34 6.38 -0.52
C CYS A 38 4.86 6.16 -0.56
N VAL A 39 5.50 6.34 -1.71
CA VAL A 39 6.94 6.15 -1.88
C VAL A 39 7.71 7.31 -1.24
N PRO A 40 8.81 7.05 -0.50
CA PRO A 40 9.61 8.10 0.10
C PRO A 40 10.16 9.08 -0.94
N LEU A 41 10.15 10.37 -0.61
CA LEU A 41 10.62 11.45 -1.49
C LEU A 41 12.12 11.36 -1.83
N ARG A 42 12.89 10.66 -0.98
CA ARG A 42 14.32 10.41 -1.17
C ARG A 42 14.55 8.93 -1.43
N ARG A 43 15.61 8.61 -2.18
CA ARG A 43 16.03 7.21 -2.38
C ARG A 43 16.19 6.53 -1.01
N ALA A 44 15.42 5.49 -0.80
CA ALA A 44 15.47 4.69 0.42
C ALA A 44 16.13 3.35 0.11
N VAL A 45 16.85 2.83 1.12
CA VAL A 45 17.35 1.46 1.07
C VAL A 45 16.15 0.52 1.08
N ALA A 46 16.17 -0.48 0.19
CA ALA A 46 15.15 -1.52 0.12
C ALA A 46 14.97 -2.18 1.49
N SER A 47 13.81 -1.95 2.10
CA SER A 47 13.40 -2.50 3.40
C SER A 47 11.95 -2.97 3.29
N PRO A 48 11.57 -4.10 3.91
CA PRO A 48 10.17 -4.56 3.93
C PRO A 48 9.22 -3.53 4.56
N ASP A 49 9.72 -2.65 5.41
CA ASP A 49 8.92 -1.63 6.11
C ASP A 49 8.74 -0.34 5.31
N ILE A 50 9.34 -0.26 4.12
CA ILE A 50 9.36 0.95 3.28
C ILE A 50 8.72 0.65 1.92
N ALA A 51 7.88 1.56 1.42
CA ALA A 51 7.34 1.46 0.07
C ALA A 51 8.48 1.56 -0.97
N PRO A 52 8.41 0.80 -2.08
CA PRO A 52 7.26 0.01 -2.53
C PRO A 52 7.12 -1.39 -1.90
N LEU A 53 8.13 -1.90 -1.19
CA LEU A 53 8.10 -3.27 -0.65
C LEU A 53 7.01 -3.46 0.40
N LEU A 54 6.78 -2.48 1.26
CA LEU A 54 5.68 -2.47 2.23
C LEU A 54 4.32 -2.76 1.57
N LEU A 55 4.06 -2.15 0.41
CA LEU A 55 2.79 -2.31 -0.32
C LEU A 55 2.63 -3.74 -0.86
N CYS A 56 3.73 -4.37 -1.27
CA CYS A 56 3.76 -5.76 -1.73
C CYS A 56 3.48 -6.79 -0.61
N HIS A 57 3.58 -6.39 0.66
CA HIS A 57 3.32 -7.23 1.83
C HIS A 57 1.87 -7.18 2.33
N VAL A 58 1.04 -6.23 1.84
CA VAL A 58 -0.36 -6.07 2.31
C VAL A 58 -1.25 -7.24 1.84
N CYS A 59 -1.31 -7.49 0.53
CA CYS A 59 -2.05 -8.61 -0.05
C CYS A 59 -1.54 -8.95 -1.45
N SER A 60 -1.99 -10.07 -2.03
CA SER A 60 -1.60 -10.48 -3.39
C SER A 60 -2.02 -9.47 -4.46
N HIS A 61 -3.21 -8.85 -4.31
CA HIS A 61 -3.71 -7.84 -5.24
C HIS A 61 -2.82 -6.58 -5.28
N TRP A 62 -2.43 -6.06 -4.11
CA TRP A 62 -1.55 -4.89 -4.01
C TRP A 62 -0.17 -5.16 -4.59
N ARG A 63 0.35 -6.37 -4.38
CA ARG A 63 1.59 -6.82 -5.00
C ARG A 63 1.52 -6.78 -6.52
N THR A 64 0.45 -7.30 -7.11
CA THR A 64 0.26 -7.26 -8.57
C THR A 64 0.21 -5.83 -9.10
N VAL A 65 -0.52 -4.93 -8.43
CA VAL A 65 -0.60 -3.52 -8.83
C VAL A 65 0.76 -2.83 -8.68
N ALA A 66 1.46 -3.03 -7.56
CA ALA A 66 2.79 -2.46 -7.35
C ALA A 66 3.81 -2.90 -8.40
N PHE A 67 3.77 -4.17 -8.85
CA PHE A 67 4.61 -4.64 -9.96
C PHE A 67 4.21 -4.05 -11.31
N ALA A 68 2.92 -3.77 -11.53
CA ALA A 68 2.43 -3.13 -12.76
C ALA A 68 2.75 -1.62 -12.82
N THR A 69 3.19 -0.99 -11.73
CA THR A 69 3.54 0.43 -11.66
C THR A 69 5.06 0.64 -11.58
N PRO A 70 5.78 0.70 -12.73
CA PRO A 70 7.25 0.78 -12.76
C PRO A 70 7.80 2.05 -12.08
N HIS A 71 7.03 3.14 -12.04
CA HIS A 71 7.45 4.39 -11.40
C HIS A 71 7.79 4.21 -9.90
N LEU A 72 7.09 3.30 -9.21
CA LEU A 72 7.33 2.99 -7.79
C LEU A 72 8.74 2.47 -7.50
N TRP A 73 9.36 1.81 -8.49
CA TRP A 73 10.64 1.15 -8.34
C TRP A 73 11.83 2.06 -8.72
N SER A 74 11.56 3.25 -9.26
CA SER A 74 12.58 4.19 -9.73
C SER A 74 13.42 4.83 -8.60
N THR A 75 12.91 4.81 -7.36
CA THR A 75 13.55 5.40 -6.18
C THR A 75 14.16 4.36 -5.24
N LEU A 76 13.97 3.06 -5.50
CA LEU A 76 14.48 1.97 -4.67
C LEU A 76 16.00 1.84 -4.84
N SER A 77 16.73 1.85 -3.72
CA SER A 77 18.17 1.58 -3.70
C SER A 77 18.46 0.26 -2.98
N ILE A 78 19.20 -0.63 -3.61
CA ILE A 78 19.72 -1.84 -2.95
C ILE A 78 21.04 -1.44 -2.32
N ALA A 79 21.09 -1.39 -0.98
CA ALA A 79 22.36 -1.23 -0.30
C ALA A 79 23.14 -2.55 -0.41
N ASP A 80 24.40 -2.46 -0.83
CA ASP A 80 25.33 -3.57 -0.72
C ASP A 80 25.58 -3.79 0.78
N ILE A 81 24.85 -4.75 1.36
CA ILE A 81 25.18 -5.25 2.68
C ILE A 81 26.51 -5.96 2.47
N LYS A 82 27.62 -5.30 2.81
CA LYS A 82 28.94 -5.92 2.94
C LYS A 82 28.86 -6.99 4.02
N ARG A 83 28.25 -8.13 3.69
CA ARG A 83 28.40 -9.35 4.45
C ARG A 83 29.82 -9.79 4.17
N PRO A 84 30.73 -9.78 5.16
CA PRO A 84 32.04 -10.38 4.94
C PRO A 84 31.78 -11.80 4.46
N TRP A 85 32.36 -12.17 3.33
CA TRP A 85 32.38 -13.57 2.93
C TRP A 85 32.92 -14.36 4.12
N PRO A 86 32.27 -15.48 4.53
CA PRO A 86 32.59 -16.19 5.78
C PRO A 86 34.08 -16.54 5.95
N ASN A 87 34.80 -16.59 4.84
CA ASN A 87 36.17 -17.03 4.65
C ASN A 87 37.11 -15.90 4.20
N ALA A 88 36.66 -14.64 4.09
CA ALA A 88 37.54 -13.51 3.76
C ALA A 88 38.62 -13.27 4.83
N ALA A 89 38.36 -13.64 6.09
CA ALA A 89 39.34 -13.57 7.17
C ALA A 89 40.45 -14.64 7.08
N LEU A 90 40.31 -15.66 6.22
CA LEU A 90 41.29 -16.72 6.03
C LEU A 90 42.28 -16.44 4.89
N LEU A 91 42.02 -15.42 4.06
CA LEU A 91 42.90 -15.01 2.95
C LEU A 91 43.83 -13.84 3.32
N SER A 92 43.82 -13.42 4.59
CA SER A 92 44.71 -12.40 5.15
C SER A 92 45.92 -12.98 5.91
N LEU A 93 46.26 -14.25 5.65
CA LEU A 93 47.47 -14.95 6.12
C LEU A 93 48.29 -15.40 4.91
#